data_AF-A0A5J4PS36-F1
#
_entry.id   AF-A0A5J4PS36-F1
#
_cell.length_a   1.000
_cell.length_b   1.000
_cell.length_c   1.000
_cell.angle_alpha   90.00
_cell.angle_beta   90.00
_cell.angle_gamma   90.00
#
_symmetry.space_group_name_H-M   'P 1'
#
loop_
_entity.id
_entity.type
_entity.pdbx_description
1 polymer ?
#
loop_
_entity_poly.entity_id
_entity_poly.type
_entity_poly.pdbx_seq_one_letter_code
_entity_poly.pdbx_strand_id
1 'polypeptide(L)'
;TMPKGAKAWFTQRAQSVYEFLPFQDWKGESERPLLLELPKGLHVLLTEAEMVNYARTKFALAPDKPNTITGVMYGNVDDIAPYQTPWRVIMAAEQPGQLIENNDLLLNLNAPCEIENTWWIRPGKVMREVTLTTEGAKSVVDYAVKHNLQYMLFDAGWYGPEGDKSSDAVTVTIDPARNKNPNALNLKEVIGYAKQRNIGVILYVNQRALYQQLDEILPLYKSWGVSGIKFGFVQVGSQFWTNWMHEAVRKCAEYGLMVDIHDEYRPTGFSRTYPNLMTQEGIYGNEEFPDATHNVTLPFTRFTQGAADYTICYYRQKWDKNTQADTGHGLVNARLIKTTSAHQLAMAVVYYSPLQHLYWYDKPSDSHDEPELEFFDRVP
;
A
#
# COMPACT_ATOMS: atom_id res chain seq x y z
N THR A 1 -27.54 12.76 -8.35
CA THR A 1 -28.14 12.16 -9.56
C THR A 1 -27.39 12.67 -10.76
N MET A 2 -27.03 11.79 -11.69
CA MET A 2 -26.25 12.09 -12.89
C MET A 2 -27.13 12.11 -14.15
N PRO A 3 -26.73 12.81 -15.22
CA PRO A 3 -27.43 12.76 -16.50
C PRO A 3 -27.46 11.34 -17.11
N LYS A 4 -28.48 11.07 -17.92
CA LYS A 4 -28.59 9.80 -18.68
C LYS A 4 -27.37 9.63 -19.58
N GLY A 5 -26.82 8.41 -19.60
CA GLY A 5 -25.62 8.07 -20.38
C GLY A 5 -24.31 8.25 -19.63
N ALA A 6 -24.35 8.64 -18.36
CA ALA A 6 -23.19 8.60 -17.49
C ALA A 6 -22.65 7.16 -17.34
N LYS A 7 -21.33 7.06 -17.25
CA LYS A 7 -20.57 5.82 -17.04
C LYS A 7 -19.69 5.96 -15.80
N ALA A 8 -19.28 4.84 -15.24
CA ALA A 8 -18.44 4.74 -14.07
C ALA A 8 -17.25 3.83 -14.32
N TRP A 9 -16.09 4.20 -13.82
CA TRP A 9 -14.97 3.30 -13.58
C TRP A 9 -15.23 2.54 -12.29
N PHE A 10 -15.91 1.41 -12.41
CA PHE A 10 -16.39 0.58 -11.32
C PHE A 10 -15.31 -0.39 -10.84
N THR A 11 -15.19 -0.57 -9.53
CA THR A 11 -14.40 -1.66 -8.93
C THR A 11 -15.03 -2.04 -7.59
N GLN A 12 -15.16 -3.34 -7.29
CA GLN A 12 -15.87 -3.77 -6.08
C GLN A 12 -15.03 -3.63 -4.80
N ARG A 13 -13.72 -3.76 -4.93
CA ARG A 13 -12.76 -3.81 -3.81
C ARG A 13 -11.61 -2.87 -4.07
N ALA A 14 -10.83 -2.60 -3.03
CA ALA A 14 -9.63 -1.79 -3.16
C ALA A 14 -8.60 -2.47 -4.08
N GLN A 15 -8.55 -3.80 -4.01
CA GLN A 15 -7.69 -4.68 -4.78
C GLN A 15 -8.48 -5.44 -5.84
N SER A 16 -9.07 -4.72 -6.79
CA SER A 16 -9.65 -5.32 -7.99
C SER A 16 -9.49 -4.44 -9.22
N VAL A 17 -9.53 -5.08 -10.39
CA VAL A 17 -9.55 -4.40 -11.70
C VAL A 17 -10.75 -3.44 -11.81
N TYR A 18 -10.54 -2.35 -12.55
CA TYR A 18 -11.59 -1.40 -12.88
C TYR A 18 -12.30 -1.81 -14.17
N GLU A 19 -13.61 -1.65 -14.19
CA GLU A 19 -14.47 -1.86 -15.35
C GLU A 19 -15.15 -0.54 -15.72
N PHE A 20 -15.10 -0.13 -16.99
CA PHE A 20 -15.78 1.07 -17.45
C PHE A 20 -17.22 0.73 -17.90
N LEU A 21 -18.18 0.96 -17.00
CA LEU A 21 -19.55 0.48 -17.14
C LEU A 21 -20.55 1.63 -17.26
N PRO A 22 -21.58 1.53 -18.12
CA PRO A 22 -22.75 2.37 -17.97
C PRO A 22 -23.49 2.01 -16.67
N PHE A 23 -24.23 2.96 -16.10
CA PHE A 23 -24.86 2.74 -14.79
C PHE A 23 -25.80 1.52 -14.79
N GLN A 24 -26.52 1.22 -15.87
CA GLN A 24 -27.37 0.02 -15.89
C GLN A 24 -26.63 -1.32 -15.68
N ASP A 25 -25.32 -1.36 -15.91
CA ASP A 25 -24.50 -2.56 -15.81
C ASP A 25 -23.67 -2.61 -14.50
N TRP A 26 -23.67 -1.51 -13.72
CA TRP A 26 -23.03 -1.46 -12.41
C TRP A 26 -23.88 -2.19 -11.36
N LYS A 27 -23.40 -3.37 -10.93
CA LYS A 27 -24.06 -4.19 -9.91
C LYS A 27 -23.31 -4.15 -8.58
N GLY A 28 -24.04 -3.86 -7.50
CA GLY A 28 -23.51 -3.86 -6.14
C GLY A 28 -22.77 -2.57 -5.78
N GLU A 29 -21.87 -2.67 -4.81
CA GLU A 29 -21.12 -1.54 -4.29
C GLU A 29 -19.81 -1.34 -5.07
N SER A 30 -19.51 -0.08 -5.40
CA SER A 30 -18.20 0.35 -5.90
C SER A 30 -17.36 0.92 -4.77
N GLU A 31 -16.08 0.57 -4.76
CA GLU A 31 -15.09 1.17 -3.89
C GLU A 31 -14.79 2.62 -4.29
N ARG A 32 -14.30 3.39 -3.31
CA ARG A 32 -13.86 4.78 -3.49
C ARG A 32 -12.39 4.87 -3.92
N PRO A 33 -11.96 5.80 -4.78
CA PRO A 33 -12.78 6.82 -5.38
C PRO A 33 -13.55 6.27 -6.58
N LEU A 34 -14.69 6.86 -6.88
CA LEU A 34 -15.50 6.49 -8.03
C LEU A 34 -15.38 7.59 -9.09
N LEU A 35 -14.66 7.30 -10.17
CA LEU A 35 -14.58 8.19 -11.33
C LEU A 35 -15.76 7.94 -12.26
N LEU A 36 -16.44 9.02 -12.63
CA LEU A 36 -17.56 9.04 -13.56
C LEU A 36 -17.17 9.80 -14.82
N GLU A 37 -17.69 9.35 -15.95
CA GLU A 37 -17.67 10.09 -17.20
C GLU A 37 -19.10 10.45 -17.57
N LEU A 38 -19.38 11.75 -17.64
CA LEU A 38 -20.69 12.28 -18.01
C LEU A 38 -20.79 12.52 -19.52
N PRO A 39 -22.01 12.59 -20.09
CA PRO A 39 -22.20 13.00 -21.47
C PRO A 39 -21.53 14.35 -21.73
N LYS A 40 -20.91 14.49 -22.91
CA LYS A 40 -20.08 15.64 -23.33
C LYS A 40 -18.69 15.72 -22.68
N GLY A 41 -18.24 14.65 -22.01
CA GLY A 41 -16.83 14.47 -21.63
C GLY A 41 -16.43 15.10 -20.29
N LEU A 42 -17.38 15.51 -19.45
CA LEU A 42 -17.06 15.99 -18.09
C LEU A 42 -16.74 14.79 -17.20
N HIS A 43 -15.62 14.85 -16.48
CA HIS A 43 -15.19 13.85 -15.52
C HIS A 43 -15.60 14.26 -14.12
N VAL A 44 -16.20 13.36 -13.35
CA VAL A 44 -16.65 13.63 -11.97
C VAL A 44 -16.11 12.55 -11.04
N LEU A 45 -15.35 12.95 -10.03
CA LEU A 45 -14.80 12.06 -9.01
C LEU A 45 -15.64 12.15 -7.73
N LEU A 46 -16.15 11.02 -7.26
CA LEU A 46 -16.77 10.89 -5.95
C LEU A 46 -15.79 10.24 -4.97
N THR A 47 -15.50 10.91 -3.87
CA THR A 47 -14.57 10.42 -2.84
C THR A 47 -14.89 10.98 -1.46
N GLU A 48 -14.08 10.63 -0.46
CA GLU A 48 -14.14 11.18 0.89
C GLU A 48 -12.76 11.64 1.37
N ALA A 49 -12.75 12.56 2.34
CA ALA A 49 -11.55 13.02 3.04
C ALA A 49 -11.81 13.04 4.56
N GLU A 50 -10.74 12.97 5.35
CA GLU A 50 -10.78 13.01 6.82
C GLU A 50 -11.67 11.91 7.42
N MET A 51 -11.53 10.67 6.90
CA MET A 51 -12.27 9.52 7.42
C MET A 51 -11.61 8.95 8.68
N VAL A 52 -11.65 9.72 9.77
CA VAL A 52 -11.07 9.38 11.08
C VAL A 52 -12.20 9.06 12.06
N ASN A 53 -12.05 8.00 12.87
CA ASN A 53 -13.07 7.52 13.81
C ASN A 53 -14.48 7.38 13.17
N TYR A 54 -14.55 6.88 11.94
CA TYR A 54 -15.81 6.78 11.19
C TYR A 54 -15.84 5.52 10.32
N ALA A 55 -17.04 5.05 9.97
CA ALA A 55 -17.20 3.91 9.08
C ALA A 55 -17.03 4.31 7.59
N ARG A 56 -16.28 3.50 6.83
CA ARG A 56 -16.07 3.71 5.38
C ARG A 56 -17.39 3.78 4.64
N THR A 57 -17.47 4.67 3.64
CA THR A 57 -18.60 4.74 2.70
C THR A 57 -18.17 4.30 1.30
N LYS A 58 -18.87 3.31 0.75
CA LYS A 58 -18.83 2.92 -0.67
C LYS A 58 -19.95 3.60 -1.45
N PHE A 59 -20.02 3.36 -2.76
CA PHE A 59 -21.08 3.87 -3.61
C PHE A 59 -21.92 2.73 -4.18
N ALA A 60 -23.21 2.96 -4.40
CA ALA A 60 -24.08 2.05 -5.14
C ALA A 60 -25.13 2.85 -5.92
N LEU A 61 -25.79 2.22 -6.88
CA LEU A 61 -26.95 2.84 -7.54
C LEU A 61 -28.19 2.75 -6.67
N ALA A 62 -28.94 3.85 -6.61
CA ALA A 62 -30.21 3.89 -5.93
C ALA A 62 -31.22 2.97 -6.65
N PRO A 63 -31.88 2.04 -5.93
CA PRO A 63 -32.76 1.04 -6.54
C PRO A 63 -34.03 1.63 -7.15
N ASP A 64 -34.49 2.76 -6.60
CA ASP A 64 -35.77 3.40 -6.89
C ASP A 64 -35.62 4.73 -7.66
N LYS A 65 -34.38 5.17 -7.92
CA LYS A 65 -34.12 6.46 -8.58
C LYS A 65 -33.07 6.33 -9.69
N PRO A 66 -33.50 6.31 -10.97
CA PRO A 66 -32.60 6.16 -12.11
C PRO A 66 -31.44 7.17 -12.11
N ASN A 67 -30.26 6.71 -12.55
CA ASN A 67 -29.02 7.49 -12.62
C ASN A 67 -28.61 8.16 -11.29
N THR A 68 -29.04 7.64 -10.15
CA THR A 68 -28.69 8.18 -8.83
C THR A 68 -27.72 7.26 -8.13
N ILE A 69 -26.65 7.84 -7.59
CA ILE A 69 -25.68 7.16 -6.75
C ILE A 69 -26.01 7.48 -5.30
N THR A 70 -25.99 6.47 -4.44
CA THR A 70 -26.09 6.58 -2.98
C THR A 70 -24.77 6.16 -2.33
N GLY A 71 -24.50 6.71 -1.15
CA GLY A 71 -23.48 6.18 -0.26
C GLY A 71 -23.99 4.92 0.44
N VAL A 72 -23.09 3.96 0.65
CA VAL A 72 -23.32 2.74 1.43
C VAL A 72 -22.28 2.67 2.53
N MET A 73 -22.68 2.99 3.75
CA MET A 73 -21.79 2.90 4.92
C MET A 73 -21.57 1.44 5.30
N TYR A 74 -20.33 1.10 5.64
CA TYR A 74 -19.97 -0.25 6.07
C TYR A 74 -20.74 -0.70 7.33
N GLY A 75 -21.04 0.25 8.22
CA GLY A 75 -21.77 -0.02 9.46
C GLY A 75 -22.11 1.27 10.20
N ASN A 76 -22.71 1.12 11.37
CA ASN A 76 -23.06 2.24 12.24
C ASN A 76 -21.80 2.95 12.75
N VAL A 77 -21.99 4.23 13.09
CA VAL A 77 -21.02 5.04 13.83
C VAL A 77 -21.68 5.38 15.16
N ASP A 78 -20.98 5.09 16.25
CA ASP A 78 -21.39 5.39 17.62
C ASP A 78 -20.47 6.48 18.16
N ASP A 79 -21.04 7.64 18.49
CA ASP A 79 -20.31 8.80 18.99
C ASP A 79 -21.24 9.73 19.78
N ILE A 80 -20.66 10.62 20.59
CA ILE A 80 -21.38 11.63 21.37
C ILE A 80 -21.06 13.04 20.85
N ALA A 81 -22.08 13.89 20.75
CA ALA A 81 -21.90 15.26 20.29
C ALA A 81 -20.97 16.07 21.24
N PRO A 82 -20.12 16.97 20.68
CA PRO A 82 -19.98 17.29 19.26
C PRO A 82 -19.17 16.26 18.48
N TYR A 83 -19.68 15.84 17.32
CA TYR A 83 -18.97 14.97 16.37
C TYR A 83 -19.11 15.53 14.94
N GLN A 84 -18.23 15.08 14.04
CA GLN A 84 -18.25 15.46 12.62
C GLN A 84 -18.19 14.21 11.76
N THR A 85 -18.85 14.24 10.61
CA THR A 85 -18.68 13.21 9.59
C THR A 85 -17.47 13.53 8.71
N PRO A 86 -16.86 12.52 8.07
CA PRO A 86 -15.85 12.77 7.05
C PRO A 86 -16.44 13.60 5.90
N TRP A 87 -15.60 14.39 5.24
CA TRP A 87 -16.00 15.16 4.07
C TRP A 87 -16.45 14.23 2.94
N ARG A 88 -17.54 14.60 2.27
CA ARG A 88 -17.97 13.98 1.01
C ARG A 88 -17.59 14.90 -0.13
N VAL A 89 -16.68 14.45 -0.98
CA VAL A 89 -16.02 15.29 -1.96
C VAL A 89 -16.49 14.91 -3.36
N ILE A 90 -16.90 15.92 -4.12
CA ILE A 90 -17.22 15.81 -5.54
C ILE A 90 -16.27 16.76 -6.27
N MET A 91 -15.35 16.19 -7.04
CA MET A 91 -14.49 16.97 -7.95
C MET A 91 -15.04 16.82 -9.36
N ALA A 92 -14.99 17.88 -10.16
CA ALA A 92 -15.40 17.85 -11.55
C ALA A 92 -14.35 18.56 -12.41
N ALA A 93 -14.05 17.98 -13.56
CA ALA A 93 -13.04 18.49 -14.47
C ALA A 93 -13.39 18.21 -15.93
N GLU A 94 -12.93 19.08 -16.83
CA GLU A 94 -13.07 18.89 -18.27
C GLU A 94 -12.07 17.86 -18.81
N GLN A 95 -10.95 17.68 -18.11
CA GLN A 95 -9.94 16.66 -18.41
C GLN A 95 -9.64 15.82 -17.16
N PRO A 96 -9.45 14.49 -17.30
CA PRO A 96 -9.27 13.63 -16.15
C PRO A 96 -7.95 13.89 -15.41
N GLY A 97 -6.92 14.42 -16.09
CA GLY A 97 -5.64 14.81 -15.48
C GLY A 97 -5.80 15.89 -14.39
N GLN A 98 -6.73 16.82 -14.60
CA GLN A 98 -7.00 17.90 -13.64
C GLN A 98 -7.52 17.38 -12.29
N LEU A 99 -8.13 16.18 -12.25
CA LEU A 99 -8.54 15.56 -10.99
C LEU A 99 -7.34 15.16 -10.14
N ILE A 100 -6.25 14.72 -10.76
CA ILE A 100 -5.02 14.34 -10.06
C ILE A 100 -4.23 15.59 -9.69
N GLU A 101 -4.13 16.55 -10.60
CA GLU A 101 -3.43 17.83 -10.39
C GLU A 101 -3.98 18.65 -9.23
N ASN A 102 -5.25 18.43 -8.85
CA ASN A 102 -5.94 19.16 -7.77
C ASN A 102 -6.38 18.23 -6.63
N ASN A 103 -5.78 17.04 -6.49
CA ASN A 103 -6.13 16.10 -5.42
C ASN A 103 -5.59 16.51 -4.04
N ASP A 104 -4.76 17.56 -3.97
CA ASP A 104 -4.32 18.20 -2.73
C ASP A 104 -5.50 18.75 -1.91
N LEU A 105 -6.65 19.00 -2.55
CA LEU A 105 -7.92 19.25 -1.87
C LEU A 105 -8.21 18.22 -0.76
N LEU A 106 -7.94 16.93 -1.01
CA LEU A 106 -8.18 15.89 -0.02
C LEU A 106 -7.27 16.07 1.20
N LEU A 107 -6.03 16.50 1.00
CA LEU A 107 -5.14 16.86 2.11
C LEU A 107 -5.65 18.12 2.80
N ASN A 108 -6.04 19.17 2.06
CA ASN A 108 -6.54 20.44 2.59
C ASN A 108 -7.76 20.28 3.52
N LEU A 109 -8.53 19.20 3.35
CA LEU A 109 -9.68 18.84 4.18
C LEU A 109 -9.34 18.02 5.44
N ASN A 110 -8.08 17.67 5.71
CA ASN A 110 -7.67 16.98 6.94
C ASN A 110 -7.07 17.95 7.97
N ALA A 111 -7.07 17.59 9.25
CA ALA A 111 -6.33 18.31 10.29
C ALA A 111 -4.84 18.53 9.95
N PRO A 112 -4.21 19.63 10.43
CA PRO A 112 -2.78 19.89 10.25
C PRO A 112 -1.91 18.79 10.87
N CYS A 113 -0.60 18.82 10.58
CA CYS A 113 0.36 17.87 11.14
C CYS A 113 0.40 17.94 12.67
N GLU A 114 0.22 16.79 13.32
CA GLU A 114 0.26 16.63 14.79
C GLU A 114 1.63 16.12 15.29
N ILE A 115 2.59 15.90 14.38
CA ILE A 115 3.96 15.53 14.72
C ILE A 115 4.82 16.79 14.77
N GLU A 116 5.29 17.18 15.96
CA GLU A 116 6.12 18.38 16.13
C GLU A 116 7.44 18.31 15.35
N ASN A 117 8.06 17.12 15.34
CA ASN A 117 9.36 16.92 14.74
C ASN A 117 9.34 15.80 13.68
N THR A 118 9.53 16.19 12.42
CA THR A 118 9.37 15.31 11.26
C THR A 118 10.69 14.91 10.59
N TRP A 119 11.87 15.31 11.09
CA TRP A 119 13.17 15.02 10.40
C TRP A 119 13.49 13.54 10.23
N TRP A 120 12.90 12.69 11.07
CA TRP A 120 13.08 11.24 11.05
C TRP A 120 12.19 10.56 10.00
N ILE A 121 11.15 11.24 9.54
CA ILE A 121 10.26 10.79 8.48
C ILE A 121 10.96 11.07 7.15
N ARG A 122 11.50 10.02 6.54
CA ARG A 122 12.36 10.14 5.36
C ARG A 122 11.80 9.30 4.22
N PRO A 123 11.31 9.92 3.15
CA PRO A 123 10.97 9.21 1.91
C PRO A 123 12.14 8.40 1.38
N GLY A 124 11.84 7.42 0.55
CA GLY A 124 12.88 6.68 -0.16
C GLY A 124 12.38 5.39 -0.80
N LYS A 125 13.33 4.70 -1.42
CA LYS A 125 13.09 3.45 -2.15
C LYS A 125 13.37 2.24 -1.26
N VAL A 126 12.56 1.20 -1.42
CA VAL A 126 12.61 -0.03 -0.62
C VAL A 126 12.76 -1.24 -1.54
N MET A 127 13.67 -2.15 -1.17
CA MET A 127 13.72 -3.50 -1.75
C MET A 127 13.36 -4.55 -0.71
N ARG A 128 12.53 -5.51 -1.09
CA ARG A 128 12.14 -6.63 -0.22
C ARG A 128 13.24 -7.69 -0.17
N GLU A 129 13.47 -8.25 1.02
CA GLU A 129 14.26 -9.46 1.23
C GLU A 129 13.34 -10.69 1.16
N VAL A 130 13.69 -11.69 0.35
CA VAL A 130 12.80 -12.83 0.02
C VAL A 130 13.34 -14.19 0.50
N THR A 131 14.53 -14.25 1.10
CA THR A 131 15.18 -15.52 1.48
C THR A 131 15.04 -15.87 2.95
N LEU A 132 14.78 -14.86 3.80
CA LEU A 132 14.81 -14.94 5.25
C LEU A 132 16.15 -15.52 5.76
N THR A 133 17.26 -15.03 5.20
CA THR A 133 18.62 -15.39 5.62
C THR A 133 19.47 -14.15 5.89
N THR A 134 20.45 -14.27 6.79
CA THR A 134 21.41 -13.18 7.05
C THR A 134 22.21 -12.81 5.79
N GLU A 135 22.59 -13.81 4.97
CA GLU A 135 23.36 -13.60 3.75
C GLU A 135 22.54 -12.91 2.64
N GLY A 136 21.33 -13.38 2.40
CA GLY A 136 20.41 -12.76 1.44
C GLY A 136 20.06 -11.33 1.84
N ALA A 137 19.83 -11.11 3.14
CA ALA A 137 19.60 -9.77 3.68
C ALA A 137 20.79 -8.82 3.48
N LYS A 138 22.03 -9.27 3.75
CA LYS A 138 23.22 -8.46 3.49
C LYS A 138 23.39 -8.16 1.99
N SER A 139 23.08 -9.13 1.12
CA SER A 139 23.07 -8.92 -0.33
C SER A 139 22.05 -7.85 -0.74
N VAL A 140 20.86 -7.82 -0.13
CA VAL A 140 19.87 -6.75 -0.37
C VAL A 140 20.37 -5.39 0.13
N VAL A 141 21.02 -5.34 1.30
CA VAL A 141 21.64 -4.10 1.81
C VAL A 141 22.71 -3.59 0.83
N ASP A 142 23.62 -4.46 0.37
CA ASP A 142 24.68 -4.04 -0.54
C ASP A 142 24.13 -3.63 -1.92
N TYR A 143 23.08 -4.29 -2.40
CA TYR A 143 22.34 -3.86 -3.60
C TYR A 143 21.67 -2.50 -3.41
N ALA A 144 21.03 -2.28 -2.25
CA ALA A 144 20.42 -1.01 -1.91
C ALA A 144 21.44 0.14 -1.90
N VAL A 145 22.64 -0.10 -1.34
CA VAL A 145 23.75 0.88 -1.39
C VAL A 145 24.17 1.16 -2.83
N LYS A 146 24.35 0.11 -3.64
CA LYS A 146 24.77 0.24 -5.06
C LYS A 146 23.78 1.07 -5.88
N HIS A 147 22.47 0.88 -5.63
CA HIS A 147 21.38 1.46 -6.39
C HIS A 147 20.70 2.66 -5.71
N ASN A 148 21.31 3.23 -4.67
CA ASN A 148 20.79 4.41 -3.94
C ASN A 148 19.37 4.22 -3.38
N LEU A 149 19.04 3.03 -2.88
CA LEU A 149 17.84 2.77 -2.09
C LEU A 149 18.09 3.15 -0.64
N GLN A 150 17.04 3.54 0.08
CA GLN A 150 17.14 3.99 1.46
C GLN A 150 16.78 2.88 2.44
N TYR A 151 16.01 1.89 2.01
CA TYR A 151 15.43 0.89 2.89
C TYR A 151 15.47 -0.52 2.30
N MET A 152 15.45 -1.49 3.21
CA MET A 152 15.05 -2.86 2.92
C MET A 152 13.84 -3.26 3.77
N LEU A 153 13.07 -4.23 3.30
CA LEU A 153 11.91 -4.78 4.01
C LEU A 153 12.09 -6.28 4.25
N PHE A 154 11.84 -6.72 5.49
CA PHE A 154 11.46 -8.12 5.76
C PHE A 154 9.94 -8.22 5.75
N ASP A 155 9.41 -8.90 4.74
CA ASP A 155 7.98 -9.16 4.61
C ASP A 155 7.57 -10.40 5.46
N ALA A 156 6.39 -10.96 5.24
CA ALA A 156 5.84 -11.99 6.09
C ALA A 156 6.76 -13.22 6.26
N GLY A 157 6.76 -13.79 7.48
CA GLY A 157 7.50 -15.02 7.82
C GLY A 157 8.73 -14.87 8.72
N TRP A 158 9.20 -13.65 9.02
CA TRP A 158 10.40 -13.47 9.86
C TRP A 158 10.16 -13.72 11.37
N TYR A 159 8.89 -13.70 11.81
CA TYR A 159 8.45 -13.93 13.20
C TYR A 159 7.43 -15.09 13.33
N GLY A 160 7.36 -15.93 12.31
CA GLY A 160 6.53 -17.13 12.23
C GLY A 160 5.60 -17.06 11.01
N PRO A 161 4.85 -18.14 10.73
CA PRO A 161 3.87 -18.13 9.64
C PRO A 161 2.80 -17.06 9.88
N GLU A 162 2.52 -16.21 8.90
CA GLU A 162 1.55 -15.11 9.03
C GLU A 162 0.12 -15.56 9.39
N GLY A 163 -0.22 -16.80 9.03
CA GLY A 163 -1.52 -17.42 9.33
C GLY A 163 -1.61 -18.00 10.74
N ASP A 164 -0.49 -18.26 11.41
CA ASP A 164 -0.46 -18.96 12.70
C ASP A 164 -0.68 -17.98 13.88
N LYS A 165 -1.44 -18.42 14.88
CA LYS A 165 -1.72 -17.63 16.09
C LYS A 165 -0.57 -17.67 17.10
N SER A 166 0.34 -18.63 16.95
CA SER A 166 1.54 -18.77 17.77
C SER A 166 2.72 -17.93 17.28
N SER A 167 2.62 -17.32 16.08
CA SER A 167 3.62 -16.37 15.58
C SER A 167 3.73 -15.17 16.51
N ASP A 168 4.95 -14.79 16.84
CA ASP A 168 5.24 -13.85 17.92
C ASP A 168 6.21 -12.77 17.45
N ALA A 169 5.68 -11.56 17.23
CA ALA A 169 6.41 -10.44 16.65
C ALA A 169 7.44 -9.83 17.62
N VAL A 170 7.50 -10.26 18.89
CA VAL A 170 8.59 -9.88 19.79
C VAL A 170 9.84 -10.75 19.61
N THR A 171 9.73 -11.84 18.85
CA THR A 171 10.81 -12.79 18.57
C THR A 171 11.21 -12.81 17.10
N VAL A 172 12.34 -13.46 16.80
CA VAL A 172 12.75 -13.78 15.43
C VAL A 172 12.64 -15.29 15.29
N THR A 173 11.55 -15.74 14.68
CA THR A 173 11.24 -17.15 14.47
C THR A 173 10.88 -17.32 13.01
N ILE A 174 11.71 -17.99 12.22
CA ILE A 174 11.48 -18.06 10.78
C ILE A 174 10.35 -19.05 10.48
N ASP A 175 9.43 -18.67 9.60
CA ASP A 175 8.44 -19.58 9.03
C ASP A 175 9.16 -20.77 8.34
N PRO A 176 9.00 -22.01 8.82
CA PRO A 176 9.64 -23.18 8.23
C PRO A 176 9.18 -23.46 6.79
N ALA A 177 8.00 -22.96 6.42
CA ALA A 177 7.51 -22.98 5.05
C ALA A 177 8.23 -21.97 4.17
N ARG A 178 8.96 -20.97 4.69
CA ARG A 178 9.76 -20.06 3.85
C ARG A 178 11.25 -20.40 3.90
N ASN A 179 11.74 -20.87 5.04
CA ASN A 179 13.10 -21.36 5.17
C ASN A 179 13.19 -22.52 6.17
N LYS A 180 13.69 -23.67 5.73
CA LYS A 180 13.79 -24.88 6.57
C LYS A 180 14.84 -24.78 7.68
N ASN A 181 15.76 -23.83 7.61
CA ASN A 181 16.77 -23.61 8.64
C ASN A 181 16.29 -22.53 9.63
N PRO A 182 15.89 -22.89 10.87
CA PRO A 182 15.38 -21.93 11.84
C PRO A 182 16.43 -20.91 12.32
N ASN A 183 17.71 -21.19 12.10
CA ASN A 183 18.83 -20.32 12.50
C ASN A 183 19.40 -19.52 11.31
N ALA A 184 18.71 -19.48 10.16
CA ALA A 184 19.24 -18.84 8.96
C ALA A 184 19.33 -17.31 9.04
N LEU A 185 18.55 -16.68 9.92
CA LEU A 185 18.42 -15.23 10.05
C LEU A 185 18.84 -14.76 11.44
N ASN A 186 19.83 -13.87 11.47
CA ASN A 186 20.17 -13.05 12.60
C ASN A 186 19.74 -11.61 12.32
N LEU A 187 18.48 -11.28 12.64
CA LEU A 187 17.89 -9.99 12.28
C LEU A 187 18.63 -8.80 12.89
N LYS A 188 19.10 -8.90 14.15
CA LYS A 188 19.84 -7.82 14.82
C LYS A 188 21.18 -7.53 14.14
N GLU A 189 21.87 -8.58 13.68
CA GLU A 189 23.09 -8.42 12.89
C GLU A 189 22.81 -7.71 11.55
N VAL A 190 21.73 -8.09 10.86
CA VAL A 190 21.32 -7.42 9.63
C VAL A 190 21.00 -5.94 9.87
N ILE A 191 20.21 -5.62 10.90
CA ILE A 191 19.88 -4.22 11.23
C ILE A 191 21.16 -3.42 11.53
N GLY A 192 22.12 -4.01 12.26
CA GLY A 192 23.43 -3.39 12.50
C GLY A 192 24.23 -3.15 11.21
N TYR A 193 24.25 -4.14 10.30
CA TYR A 193 24.92 -4.05 9.01
C TYR A 193 24.31 -2.98 8.09
N ALA A 194 22.98 -2.95 8.00
CA ALA A 194 22.21 -1.96 7.26
C ALA A 194 22.47 -0.55 7.79
N LYS A 195 22.43 -0.36 9.11
CA LYS A 195 22.69 0.94 9.76
C LYS A 195 24.09 1.47 9.46
N GLN A 196 25.13 0.63 9.46
CA GLN A 196 26.50 1.03 9.10
C GLN A 196 26.62 1.55 7.65
N ARG A 197 25.65 1.20 6.80
CA ARG A 197 25.58 1.58 5.38
C ARG A 197 24.48 2.61 5.09
N ASN A 198 23.87 3.18 6.13
CA ASN A 198 22.75 4.12 6.03
C ASN A 198 21.50 3.55 5.33
N ILE A 199 21.28 2.23 5.44
CA ILE A 199 20.06 1.56 5.00
C ILE A 199 19.16 1.32 6.21
N GLY A 200 17.91 1.78 6.13
CA GLY A 200 16.90 1.49 7.15
C GLY A 200 16.26 0.12 6.93
N VAL A 201 15.80 -0.50 8.01
CA VAL A 201 15.08 -1.79 7.95
C VAL A 201 13.63 -1.56 8.33
N ILE A 202 12.72 -2.04 7.49
CA ILE A 202 11.27 -2.07 7.73
C ILE A 202 10.87 -3.52 8.00
N LEU A 203 9.97 -3.73 8.95
CA LEU A 203 9.46 -5.06 9.30
C LEU A 203 7.96 -5.15 9.05
N TYR A 204 7.54 -6.22 8.38
CA TYR A 204 6.13 -6.57 8.26
C TYR A 204 5.59 -7.12 9.59
N VAL A 205 4.38 -6.72 9.97
CA VAL A 205 3.60 -7.31 11.07
C VAL A 205 2.12 -7.33 10.69
N ASN A 206 1.50 -8.51 10.77
CA ASN A 206 0.08 -8.64 10.51
C ASN A 206 -0.79 -8.02 11.62
N GLN A 207 -2.04 -7.70 11.31
CA GLN A 207 -2.95 -7.03 12.23
C GLN A 207 -3.18 -7.82 13.52
N ARG A 208 -3.15 -9.16 13.45
CA ARG A 208 -3.33 -10.01 14.63
C ARG A 208 -2.25 -9.74 15.68
N ALA A 209 -0.99 -9.75 15.26
CA ALA A 209 0.13 -9.46 16.14
C ALA A 209 0.11 -7.98 16.56
N LEU A 210 -0.14 -7.04 15.63
CA LEU A 210 -0.28 -5.62 15.98
C LEU A 210 -1.35 -5.41 17.06
N TYR A 211 -2.55 -5.98 16.91
CA TYR A 211 -3.64 -5.81 17.87
C TYR A 211 -3.27 -6.28 19.28
N GLN A 212 -2.46 -7.33 19.40
CA GLN A 212 -2.08 -7.94 20.68
C GLN A 212 -0.80 -7.37 21.27
N GLN A 213 0.14 -6.97 20.41
CA GLN A 213 1.54 -6.76 20.78
C GLN A 213 2.07 -5.37 20.41
N LEU A 214 1.27 -4.47 19.81
CA LEU A 214 1.74 -3.16 19.36
C LEU A 214 2.53 -2.42 20.44
N ASP A 215 2.00 -2.33 21.66
CA ASP A 215 2.64 -1.60 22.76
C ASP A 215 3.95 -2.26 23.26
N GLU A 216 4.16 -3.54 22.96
CA GLU A 216 5.39 -4.27 23.28
C GLU A 216 6.43 -4.15 22.15
N ILE A 217 6.00 -4.29 20.88
CA ILE A 217 6.92 -4.26 19.73
C ILE A 217 7.45 -2.84 19.46
N LEU A 218 6.71 -1.78 19.76
CA LEU A 218 7.14 -0.41 19.47
C LEU A 218 8.46 -0.02 20.18
N PRO A 219 8.58 -0.13 21.52
CA PRO A 219 9.85 0.13 22.20
C PRO A 219 10.94 -0.87 21.78
N LEU A 220 10.57 -2.13 21.54
CA LEU A 220 11.51 -3.17 21.13
C LEU A 220 12.14 -2.88 19.76
N TYR A 221 11.32 -2.57 18.76
CA TYR A 221 11.78 -2.28 17.40
C TYR A 221 12.58 -0.97 17.36
N LYS A 222 12.19 0.03 18.15
CA LYS A 222 12.99 1.23 18.35
C LYS A 222 14.38 0.88 18.92
N SER A 223 14.45 0.00 19.91
CA SER A 223 15.72 -0.44 20.51
C SER A 223 16.60 -1.21 19.52
N TRP A 224 16.00 -1.94 18.58
CA TRP A 224 16.72 -2.65 17.52
C TRP A 224 17.24 -1.69 16.44
N GLY A 225 16.59 -0.54 16.26
CA GLY A 225 16.93 0.44 15.23
C GLY A 225 16.13 0.30 13.94
N VAL A 226 14.94 -0.32 14.01
CA VAL A 226 13.98 -0.42 12.90
C VAL A 226 13.52 0.99 12.49
N SER A 227 13.33 1.21 11.19
CA SER A 227 12.92 2.50 10.61
C SER A 227 11.42 2.62 10.37
N GLY A 228 10.71 1.50 10.23
CA GLY A 228 9.27 1.49 10.05
C GLY A 228 8.65 0.10 10.15
N ILE A 229 7.32 0.07 10.10
CA ILE A 229 6.52 -1.15 10.15
C ILE A 229 5.58 -1.17 8.96
N LYS A 230 5.52 -2.30 8.27
CA LYS A 230 4.50 -2.60 7.26
C LYS A 230 3.38 -3.39 7.91
N PHE A 231 2.17 -2.84 7.95
CA PHE A 231 0.98 -3.53 8.47
C PHE A 231 0.38 -4.41 7.37
N GLY A 232 -0.12 -5.59 7.72
CA GLY A 232 -0.83 -6.45 6.76
C GLY A 232 -1.94 -7.29 7.37
N PHE A 233 -2.71 -7.95 6.52
CA PHE A 233 -4.02 -8.53 6.84
C PHE A 233 -4.91 -7.63 7.68
N VAL A 234 -4.96 -6.35 7.33
CA VAL A 234 -5.71 -5.36 8.09
C VAL A 234 -7.19 -5.36 7.79
N GLN A 235 -7.99 -5.14 8.83
CA GLN A 235 -9.42 -4.90 8.74
C GLN A 235 -9.67 -3.42 8.43
N VAL A 236 -10.60 -3.18 7.52
CA VAL A 236 -11.08 -1.84 7.15
C VAL A 236 -12.59 -1.82 7.09
N GLY A 237 -13.18 -0.64 7.20
CA GLY A 237 -14.61 -0.44 6.95
C GLY A 237 -15.39 -0.01 8.19
N SER A 238 -15.37 -0.79 9.26
CA SER A 238 -16.06 -0.41 10.50
C SER A 238 -15.38 0.77 11.19
N GLN A 239 -16.15 1.58 11.93
CA GLN A 239 -15.61 2.65 12.78
C GLN A 239 -14.49 2.15 13.70
N PHE A 240 -14.70 1.00 14.38
CA PHE A 240 -13.73 0.41 15.29
C PHE A 240 -12.36 0.19 14.63
N TRP A 241 -12.34 -0.51 13.49
CA TRP A 241 -11.09 -0.83 12.80
C TRP A 241 -10.41 0.38 12.17
N THR A 242 -11.18 1.34 11.65
CA THR A 242 -10.62 2.61 11.18
C THR A 242 -9.97 3.38 12.32
N ASN A 243 -10.65 3.50 13.46
CA ASN A 243 -10.10 4.17 14.63
C ASN A 243 -8.83 3.48 15.14
N TRP A 244 -8.88 2.16 15.32
CA TRP A 244 -7.73 1.36 15.75
C TRP A 244 -6.54 1.53 14.80
N MET A 245 -6.76 1.53 13.48
CA MET A 245 -5.70 1.70 12.49
C MET A 245 -4.99 3.04 12.65
N HIS A 246 -5.77 4.12 12.79
CA HIS A 246 -5.23 5.45 12.96
C HIS A 246 -4.51 5.59 14.30
N GLU A 247 -5.05 5.06 15.39
CA GLU A 247 -4.33 4.99 16.68
C GLU A 247 -3.00 4.23 16.58
N ALA A 248 -2.96 3.11 15.83
CA ALA A 248 -1.71 2.38 15.62
C ALA A 248 -0.65 3.23 14.88
N VAL A 249 -1.05 4.00 13.86
CA VAL A 249 -0.18 4.95 13.17
C VAL A 249 0.35 6.03 14.12
N ARG A 250 -0.52 6.58 14.99
CA ARG A 250 -0.12 7.60 15.98
C ARG A 250 0.91 7.04 16.95
N LYS A 251 0.68 5.85 17.50
CA LYS A 251 1.63 5.18 18.39
C LYS A 251 2.97 4.92 17.70
N CYS A 252 2.99 4.53 16.42
CA CYS A 252 4.24 4.42 15.67
C CYS A 252 5.02 5.76 15.61
N ALA A 253 4.33 6.89 15.50
CA ALA A 253 4.96 8.22 15.48
C ALA A 253 5.68 8.54 16.80
N GLU A 254 5.13 8.15 17.95
CA GLU A 254 5.74 8.34 19.28
C GLU A 254 7.13 7.67 19.39
N TYR A 255 7.34 6.59 18.64
CA TYR A 255 8.61 5.86 18.60
C TYR A 255 9.48 6.22 17.39
N GLY A 256 9.06 7.18 16.56
CA GLY A 256 9.77 7.58 15.34
C GLY A 256 9.85 6.44 14.33
N LEU A 257 8.74 5.72 14.12
CA LEU A 257 8.60 4.64 13.14
C LEU A 257 7.65 5.06 12.03
N MET A 258 8.10 4.89 10.79
CA MET A 258 7.26 5.07 9.60
C MET A 258 6.30 3.89 9.43
N VAL A 259 5.18 4.11 8.74
CA VAL A 259 4.14 3.13 8.53
C VAL A 259 3.82 3.00 7.04
N ASP A 260 3.70 1.75 6.60
CA ASP A 260 3.09 1.33 5.35
C ASP A 260 1.91 0.40 5.69
N ILE A 261 0.72 0.62 5.10
CA ILE A 261 -0.48 -0.17 5.41
C ILE A 261 -0.92 -0.96 4.18
N HIS A 262 -0.80 -2.28 4.20
CA HIS A 262 -1.26 -3.13 3.11
C HIS A 262 -2.74 -3.52 3.23
N ASP A 263 -3.19 -4.32 2.27
CA ASP A 263 -4.55 -4.81 2.04
C ASP A 263 -5.53 -3.76 1.48
N GLU A 264 -6.70 -3.63 2.09
CA GLU A 264 -7.84 -2.87 1.55
C GLU A 264 -7.84 -1.40 1.98
N TYR A 265 -6.81 -0.92 2.68
CA TYR A 265 -6.77 0.46 3.19
C TYR A 265 -6.54 1.48 2.07
N ARG A 266 -7.54 2.34 1.83
CA ARG A 266 -7.43 3.48 0.90
C ARG A 266 -7.35 4.81 1.65
N PRO A 267 -6.40 5.69 1.27
CA PRO A 267 -6.18 6.95 1.99
C PRO A 267 -7.37 7.89 1.87
N THR A 268 -7.50 8.75 2.89
CA THR A 268 -8.48 9.86 2.95
C THR A 268 -7.81 11.16 3.38
N GLY A 269 -6.47 11.21 3.26
CA GLY A 269 -5.63 12.36 3.61
C GLY A 269 -5.07 12.37 5.05
N PHE A 270 -5.28 11.31 5.83
CA PHE A 270 -4.74 11.18 7.20
C PHE A 270 -3.22 11.38 7.29
N SER A 271 -2.48 11.12 6.21
CA SER A 271 -1.04 11.38 6.09
C SER A 271 -0.67 12.87 6.20
N ARG A 272 -1.60 13.81 6.00
CA ARG A 272 -1.36 15.23 6.34
C ARG A 272 -1.19 15.42 7.84
N THR A 273 -2.04 14.76 8.62
CA THR A 273 -2.07 14.87 10.07
C THR A 273 -0.95 14.04 10.71
N TYR A 274 -0.72 12.83 10.17
CA TYR A 274 0.34 11.91 10.60
C TYR A 274 1.21 11.51 9.40
N PRO A 275 2.21 12.34 9.04
CA PRO A 275 3.06 12.11 7.87
C PRO A 275 3.99 10.90 8.00
N ASN A 276 4.02 10.23 9.15
CA ASN A 276 4.70 8.94 9.27
C ASN A 276 3.93 7.81 8.59
N LEU A 277 2.64 7.99 8.25
CA LEU A 277 1.95 7.13 7.29
C LEU A 277 2.45 7.46 5.88
N MET A 278 3.43 6.70 5.41
CA MET A 278 4.18 7.00 4.20
C MET A 278 3.43 6.55 2.95
N THR A 279 2.83 5.36 3.00
CA THR A 279 2.12 4.79 1.87
C THR A 279 1.16 3.70 2.34
N GLN A 280 0.40 3.15 1.39
CA GLN A 280 -0.51 2.04 1.63
C GLN A 280 -0.82 1.31 0.33
N GLU A 281 -1.19 0.04 0.39
CA GLU A 281 -1.65 -0.72 -0.77
C GLU A 281 -3.02 -0.19 -1.24
N GLY A 282 -4.13 -0.80 -0.83
CA GLY A 282 -5.47 -0.41 -1.27
C GLY A 282 -5.60 -0.33 -2.80
N ILE A 283 -4.81 -1.12 -3.51
CA ILE A 283 -4.59 -1.06 -4.95
C ILE A 283 -4.35 -2.48 -5.46
N TYR A 284 -4.81 -2.79 -6.67
CA TYR A 284 -4.51 -4.06 -7.33
C TYR A 284 -3.10 -3.97 -7.94
N GLY A 285 -2.10 -4.07 -7.07
CA GLY A 285 -0.69 -3.81 -7.37
C GLY A 285 -0.01 -4.95 -8.14
N ASN A 286 1.32 -4.86 -8.28
CA ASN A 286 2.10 -5.88 -8.98
C ASN A 286 2.06 -7.26 -8.30
N GLU A 287 1.69 -7.34 -7.02
CA GLU A 287 1.38 -8.63 -6.37
C GLU A 287 0.20 -9.37 -7.00
N GLU A 288 -0.67 -8.65 -7.70
CA GLU A 288 -1.82 -9.19 -8.44
C GLU A 288 -1.62 -9.22 -9.97
N PHE A 289 -0.42 -8.83 -10.43
CA PHE A 289 0.06 -8.93 -11.81
C PHE A 289 -0.93 -8.39 -12.86
N PRO A 290 -1.32 -7.10 -12.74
CA PRO A 290 -2.20 -6.43 -13.69
C PRO A 290 -1.57 -6.27 -15.07
N ASP A 291 -2.41 -5.96 -16.04
CA ASP A 291 -1.97 -5.58 -17.39
C ASP A 291 -1.77 -4.07 -17.53
N ALA A 292 -1.30 -3.65 -18.71
CA ALA A 292 -1.06 -2.25 -19.00
C ALA A 292 -2.35 -1.40 -18.94
N THR A 293 -3.52 -1.96 -19.25
CA THR A 293 -4.81 -1.25 -19.25
C THR A 293 -5.20 -0.85 -17.83
N HIS A 294 -5.08 -1.79 -16.89
CA HIS A 294 -5.27 -1.49 -15.48
C HIS A 294 -4.32 -0.39 -15.02
N ASN A 295 -3.04 -0.52 -15.37
CA ASN A 295 -2.00 0.42 -14.95
C ASN A 295 -2.28 1.86 -15.42
N VAL A 296 -2.70 2.07 -16.68
CA VAL A 296 -3.05 3.42 -17.17
C VAL A 296 -4.39 3.95 -16.63
N THR A 297 -5.19 3.10 -15.98
CA THR A 297 -6.45 3.51 -15.33
C THR A 297 -6.21 4.03 -13.90
N LEU A 298 -5.21 3.50 -13.20
CA LEU A 298 -4.92 3.80 -11.80
C LEU A 298 -4.67 5.30 -11.51
N PRO A 299 -3.91 6.05 -12.35
CA PRO A 299 -3.66 7.48 -12.12
C PRO A 299 -4.95 8.27 -11.92
N PHE A 300 -5.93 8.05 -12.79
CA PHE A 300 -7.19 8.80 -12.83
C PHE A 300 -8.26 8.26 -11.87
N THR A 301 -7.98 7.11 -11.24
CA THR A 301 -8.88 6.47 -10.28
C THR A 301 -8.20 6.42 -8.92
N ARG A 302 -7.54 5.31 -8.56
CA ARG A 302 -6.95 5.08 -7.22
C ARG A 302 -5.98 6.17 -6.77
N PHE A 303 -5.11 6.69 -7.64
CA PHE A 303 -4.12 7.71 -7.25
C PHE A 303 -4.72 9.10 -7.04
N THR A 304 -5.98 9.33 -7.43
CA THR A 304 -6.69 10.57 -7.06
C THR A 304 -6.91 10.69 -5.54
N GLN A 305 -6.79 9.59 -4.77
CA GLN A 305 -6.88 9.63 -3.30
C GLN A 305 -5.53 9.84 -2.60
N GLY A 306 -4.43 9.90 -3.34
CA GLY A 306 -3.08 10.04 -2.81
C GLY A 306 -2.24 8.78 -2.99
N ALA A 307 -1.19 8.64 -2.17
CA ALA A 307 -0.14 7.65 -2.34
C ALA A 307 -0.67 6.20 -2.44
N ALA A 308 0.07 5.36 -3.15
CA ALA A 308 -0.16 3.93 -3.14
C ALA A 308 1.14 3.13 -3.27
N ASP A 309 1.28 2.08 -2.48
CA ASP A 309 2.32 1.09 -2.64
C ASP A 309 1.87 0.06 -3.67
N TYR A 310 2.30 0.27 -4.90
CA TYR A 310 2.00 -0.62 -6.02
C TYR A 310 2.98 -1.80 -6.12
N THR A 311 4.06 -1.81 -5.32
CA THR A 311 5.08 -2.86 -5.28
C THR A 311 5.72 -3.19 -6.64
N ILE A 312 6.33 -2.18 -7.28
CA ILE A 312 6.90 -2.29 -8.63
C ILE A 312 7.92 -3.44 -8.71
N CYS A 313 7.88 -4.21 -9.79
CA CYS A 313 8.82 -5.28 -10.11
C CYS A 313 9.59 -4.90 -11.37
N TYR A 314 10.78 -5.43 -11.59
CA TYR A 314 11.53 -5.16 -12.81
C TYR A 314 11.78 -6.43 -13.63
N TYR A 315 12.30 -7.48 -12.99
CA TYR A 315 12.75 -8.66 -13.70
C TYR A 315 11.58 -9.55 -14.10
N ARG A 316 11.54 -9.90 -15.40
CA ARG A 316 10.60 -10.90 -15.90
C ARG A 316 11.09 -12.27 -15.48
N GLN A 317 10.46 -12.86 -14.47
CA GLN A 317 10.69 -14.26 -14.17
C GLN A 317 10.10 -15.13 -15.30
N LYS A 318 10.96 -15.72 -16.14
CA LYS A 318 10.54 -16.78 -17.07
C LYS A 318 10.27 -18.04 -16.25
N TRP A 319 9.02 -18.47 -16.17
CA TRP A 319 8.69 -19.79 -15.64
C TRP A 319 8.47 -20.79 -16.79
N ASP A 320 9.25 -21.86 -16.80
CA ASP A 320 9.01 -23.04 -17.66
C ASP A 320 7.83 -23.84 -17.06
N LYS A 321 6.89 -24.24 -17.91
CA LYS A 321 5.75 -25.07 -17.51
C LYS A 321 6.18 -26.44 -16.96
N ASN A 322 7.44 -26.84 -17.17
CA ASN A 322 8.03 -28.09 -16.67
C ASN A 322 8.67 -28.01 -15.28
N THR A 323 8.88 -26.81 -14.73
CA THR A 323 9.15 -26.69 -13.30
C THR A 323 7.83 -26.90 -12.57
N GLN A 324 7.61 -28.13 -12.11
CA GLN A 324 6.59 -28.44 -11.10
C GLN A 324 6.70 -27.41 -9.98
N ALA A 325 5.57 -26.82 -9.62
CA ALA A 325 5.44 -26.05 -8.41
C ALA A 325 5.88 -26.94 -7.25
N ASP A 326 7.07 -26.72 -6.70
CA ASP A 326 7.40 -27.22 -5.37
C ASP A 326 6.49 -26.44 -4.42
N THR A 327 5.42 -27.09 -3.99
CA THR A 327 4.38 -26.58 -3.10
C THR A 327 4.86 -26.45 -1.64
N GLY A 328 6.17 -26.26 -1.45
CA GLY A 328 6.79 -26.14 -0.13
C GLY A 328 7.03 -24.71 0.35
N HIS A 329 7.05 -23.69 -0.52
CA HIS A 329 7.62 -22.39 -0.17
C HIS A 329 6.92 -21.14 -0.72
N GLY A 330 5.92 -20.61 0.00
CA GLY A 330 5.58 -19.18 0.21
C GLY A 330 5.40 -18.19 -0.95
N LEU A 331 5.69 -18.55 -2.19
CA LEU A 331 5.53 -17.76 -3.41
C LEU A 331 5.20 -18.73 -4.55
N VAL A 332 3.97 -19.24 -4.58
CA VAL A 332 3.43 -19.92 -5.78
C VAL A 332 2.15 -19.23 -6.20
N ASN A 333 2.28 -18.38 -7.20
CA ASN A 333 1.35 -18.33 -8.33
C ASN A 333 2.16 -17.82 -9.51
N ALA A 334 2.34 -18.67 -10.54
CA ALA A 334 2.99 -18.28 -11.78
C ALA A 334 2.20 -17.11 -12.38
N ARG A 335 2.68 -15.90 -12.14
CA ARG A 335 2.09 -14.69 -12.65
C ARG A 335 3.23 -13.90 -13.28
N LEU A 336 3.11 -13.69 -14.58
CA LEU A 336 4.12 -13.00 -15.38
C LEU A 336 3.81 -11.52 -15.35
N ILE A 337 4.84 -10.67 -15.20
CA ILE A 337 4.70 -9.24 -15.46
C ILE A 337 4.17 -9.07 -16.89
N LYS A 338 2.98 -8.49 -17.03
CA LYS A 338 2.27 -8.33 -18.32
C LYS A 338 2.68 -7.07 -19.07
N THR A 339 3.70 -6.38 -18.60
CA THR A 339 4.18 -5.10 -19.13
C THR A 339 5.67 -5.17 -19.49
N THR A 340 6.21 -4.12 -20.11
CA THR A 340 7.64 -4.02 -20.47
C THR A 340 8.45 -3.49 -19.29
N SER A 341 9.77 -3.71 -19.28
CA SER A 341 10.67 -3.10 -18.30
C SER A 341 10.56 -1.58 -18.30
N ALA A 342 10.44 -0.95 -19.49
CA ALA A 342 10.19 0.48 -19.62
C ALA A 342 8.87 0.93 -18.95
N HIS A 343 7.82 0.11 -18.99
CA HIS A 343 6.57 0.40 -18.29
C HIS A 343 6.75 0.33 -16.76
N GLN A 344 7.49 -0.67 -16.26
CA GLN A 344 7.83 -0.78 -14.83
C GLN A 344 8.67 0.41 -14.35
N LEU A 345 9.66 0.83 -15.16
CA LEU A 345 10.45 2.03 -14.91
C LEU A 345 9.55 3.27 -14.81
N ALA A 346 8.69 3.50 -15.81
CA ALA A 346 7.81 4.66 -15.85
C ALA A 346 6.87 4.77 -14.64
N MET A 347 6.43 3.64 -14.08
CA MET A 347 5.54 3.65 -12.91
C MET A 347 6.19 4.28 -11.67
N ALA A 348 7.51 4.24 -11.50
CA ALA A 348 8.16 4.89 -10.36
C ALA A 348 8.05 6.43 -10.37
N VAL A 349 7.64 7.03 -11.50
CA VAL A 349 7.32 8.47 -11.60
C VAL A 349 5.82 8.70 -11.63
N VAL A 350 5.07 7.87 -12.37
CA VAL A 350 3.62 8.05 -12.55
C VAL A 350 2.86 7.73 -11.26
N TYR A 351 3.35 6.77 -10.47
CA TYR A 351 2.72 6.34 -9.23
C TYR A 351 3.40 6.98 -8.04
N TYR A 352 2.71 7.94 -7.43
CA TYR A 352 3.21 8.61 -6.25
C TYR A 352 3.21 7.66 -5.03
N SER A 353 4.39 7.38 -4.49
CA SER A 353 4.58 6.74 -3.18
C SER A 353 5.80 7.33 -2.47
N PRO A 354 5.64 8.02 -1.32
CA PRO A 354 6.76 8.50 -0.50
C PRO A 354 7.71 7.38 -0.03
N LEU A 355 7.21 6.15 0.08
CA LEU A 355 8.00 4.97 0.35
C LEU A 355 7.77 4.00 -0.82
N GLN A 356 8.66 4.05 -1.81
CA GLN A 356 8.46 3.38 -3.09
C GLN A 356 9.08 1.99 -3.04
N HIS A 357 8.26 0.94 -2.99
CA HIS A 357 8.77 -0.41 -3.20
C HIS A 357 9.09 -0.63 -4.67
N LEU A 358 10.33 -1.05 -4.90
CA LEU A 358 10.88 -1.48 -6.16
C LEU A 358 11.35 -2.93 -6.00
N TYR A 359 11.48 -3.64 -7.11
CA TYR A 359 12.03 -5.00 -7.14
C TYR A 359 11.25 -6.01 -6.26
N TRP A 360 9.92 -5.89 -6.15
CA TRP A 360 9.13 -6.59 -5.13
C TRP A 360 9.31 -8.12 -5.06
N TYR A 361 9.44 -8.78 -6.21
CA TYR A 361 9.70 -10.22 -6.31
C TYR A 361 11.12 -10.57 -6.78
N ASP A 362 11.96 -9.56 -6.96
CA ASP A 362 13.27 -9.72 -7.55
C ASP A 362 14.34 -9.92 -6.47
N LYS A 363 15.48 -10.49 -6.86
CA LYS A 363 16.65 -10.69 -6.01
C LYS A 363 17.83 -9.88 -6.58
N PRO A 364 18.80 -9.49 -5.74
CA PRO A 364 20.04 -8.87 -6.24
C PRO A 364 20.74 -9.71 -7.33
N SER A 365 20.65 -11.04 -7.26
CA SER A 365 21.21 -11.97 -8.24
C SER A 365 20.52 -11.96 -9.61
N ASP A 366 19.30 -11.42 -9.70
CA ASP A 366 18.58 -11.30 -10.97
C ASP A 366 19.13 -10.15 -11.82
N SER A 367 19.85 -9.21 -11.20
CA SER A 367 20.49 -8.08 -11.87
C SER A 367 21.71 -8.48 -12.66
N HIS A 368 21.74 -8.04 -13.91
CA HIS A 368 22.93 -8.06 -14.76
C HIS A 368 23.52 -6.65 -14.96
N ASP A 369 23.14 -5.71 -14.10
CA ASP A 369 23.52 -4.30 -14.16
C ASP A 369 23.04 -3.65 -15.45
N GLU A 370 21.75 -3.83 -15.75
CA GLU A 370 21.10 -3.20 -16.90
C GLU A 370 21.25 -1.67 -16.80
N PRO A 371 21.73 -1.00 -17.85
CA PRO A 371 22.03 0.44 -17.79
C PRO A 371 20.80 1.29 -17.47
N GLU A 372 19.60 0.85 -17.87
CA GLU A 372 18.36 1.56 -17.59
C GLU A 372 17.93 1.56 -16.11
N LEU A 373 18.53 0.73 -15.25
CA LEU A 373 18.29 0.79 -13.79
C LEU A 373 18.74 2.12 -13.17
N GLU A 374 19.64 2.84 -13.84
CA GLU A 374 20.00 4.21 -13.46
C GLU A 374 18.77 5.10 -13.28
N PHE A 375 17.67 4.83 -13.99
CA PHE A 375 16.41 5.52 -13.80
C PHE A 375 15.84 5.33 -12.37
N PHE A 376 15.80 4.09 -11.87
CA PHE A 376 15.38 3.80 -10.49
C PHE A 376 16.38 4.33 -9.47
N ASP A 377 17.68 4.34 -9.78
CA ASP A 377 18.69 4.91 -8.87
C ASP A 377 18.47 6.41 -8.65
N ARG A 378 18.01 7.12 -9.69
CA ARG A 378 17.89 8.59 -9.73
C ARG A 378 16.49 9.12 -9.44
N VAL A 379 15.44 8.30 -9.54
CA VAL A 379 14.09 8.74 -9.18
C VAL A 379 14.07 9.13 -7.70
N PRO A 380 13.57 10.33 -7.34
CA PRO A 380 13.65 10.86 -5.97
C PRO A 380 13.08 9.96 -4.89
#